data_AF-L1PLT8-F1
#
_entry.id   AF-L1PLT8-F1
#
_cell.length_a   1.000
_cell.length_b   1.000
_cell.length_c   1.000
_cell.angle_alpha   90.00
_cell.angle_beta   90.00
_cell.angle_gamma   90.00
#
_symmetry.space_group_name_H-M   'P 1'
#
loop_
_entity.id
_entity.type
_entity.pdbx_description
1 polymer ?
#
loop_
_entity_poly.entity_id
_entity_poly.type
_entity_poly.pdbx_seq_one_letter_code
_entity_poly.pdbx_strand_id
1 'polypeptide(L)'
;MLLEEKIYLLQLIRDVNKGEEVSIPSIDRRIIRKYPEIIYQGKLKMYLSDLEEEGYLAFVDAITLQLTQKGKDCLTLYKPQQE
;
A
#
# COMPACT_ATOMS: atom_id res chain seq x y z
N MET A 1 0.88 -2.20 12.24
CA MET A 1 1.82 -1.47 11.34
C MET A 1 1.96 -0.03 11.83
N LEU A 2 3.16 0.56 11.75
CA LEU A 2 3.36 1.99 12.05
C LEU A 2 2.62 2.85 11.01
N LEU A 3 2.18 4.05 11.40
CA LEU A 3 1.43 4.94 10.50
C LEU A 3 2.23 5.30 9.24
N GLU A 4 3.55 5.47 9.36
CA GLU A 4 4.45 5.78 8.25
C GLU A 4 4.53 4.64 7.24
N GLU A 5 4.71 3.40 7.70
CA GLU A 5 4.74 2.19 6.85
C GLU A 5 3.44 2.06 6.05
N LYS A 6 2.31 2.30 6.72
CA LYS A 6 0.97 2.26 6.14
C LYS A 6 0.80 3.28 5.01
N ILE A 7 1.17 4.53 5.28
CA ILE A 7 1.03 5.61 4.31
C ILE A 7 1.97 5.41 3.14
N TYR A 8 3.20 4.96 3.40
CA TYR A 8 4.13 4.61 2.35
C TYR A 8 3.58 3.52 1.41
N LEU A 9 3.00 2.45 1.98
CA LEU A 9 2.35 1.38 1.20
C LEU A 9 1.20 1.92 0.32
N LEU A 10 0.33 2.74 0.90
CA LEU A 10 -0.77 3.37 0.16
C LEU A 10 -0.26 4.29 -0.96
N GLN A 11 0.80 5.08 -0.71
CA GLN A 11 1.44 5.92 -1.72
C GLN A 11 2.05 5.08 -2.84
N LEU A 12 2.72 3.98 -2.50
CA LEU A 12 3.31 3.09 -3.49
C LEU A 12 2.24 2.46 -4.39
N ILE A 13 1.14 1.99 -3.80
CA ILE A 13 -0.01 1.45 -4.55
C ILE A 13 -0.57 2.50 -5.51
N ARG A 14 -0.75 3.74 -5.04
CA ARG A 14 -1.16 4.87 -5.89
C ARG A 14 -0.17 5.13 -7.01
N ASP A 15 1.12 5.16 -6.73
CA ASP A 15 2.15 5.56 -7.68
C ASP A 15 2.41 4.47 -8.75
N VAL A 16 2.26 3.19 -8.38
CA VAL A 16 2.42 2.08 -9.34
C VAL A 16 1.34 2.10 -10.41
N ASN A 17 0.11 2.47 -10.04
CA ASN A 17 -1.01 2.33 -10.96
C ASN A 17 -1.94 3.55 -11.07
N LYS A 18 -1.45 4.74 -10.69
CA LYS A 18 -2.20 6.00 -10.73
C LYS A 18 -3.58 5.95 -10.04
N GLY A 19 -3.77 5.04 -9.09
CA GLY A 19 -5.03 4.85 -8.37
C GLY A 19 -6.01 3.84 -8.98
N GLU A 20 -5.58 3.06 -9.98
CA GLU A 20 -6.28 1.90 -10.55
C GLU A 20 -5.82 0.57 -9.90
N GLU A 21 -6.26 -0.58 -10.42
CA GLU A 21 -5.98 -1.94 -9.94
C GLU A 21 -4.53 -2.42 -10.10
N VAL A 22 -3.81 -2.64 -9.00
CA VAL A 22 -2.41 -3.05 -9.01
C VAL A 22 -2.24 -4.49 -8.54
N SER A 23 -1.31 -5.20 -9.17
CA SER A 23 -0.96 -6.56 -8.77
C SER A 23 0.11 -6.59 -7.66
N ILE A 24 -0.01 -7.53 -6.72
CA ILE A 24 0.96 -7.76 -5.64
C ILE A 24 2.39 -7.92 -6.16
N PRO A 25 2.67 -8.66 -7.26
CA PRO A 25 4.04 -8.72 -7.79
C PRO A 25 4.60 -7.36 -8.25
N SER A 26 3.74 -6.44 -8.69
CA SER A 26 4.16 -5.10 -9.09
C SER A 26 4.50 -4.25 -7.87
N ILE A 27 3.74 -4.40 -6.78
CA ILE A 27 4.02 -3.80 -5.47
C ILE A 27 5.33 -4.36 -4.92
N ASP A 28 5.49 -5.68 -4.90
CA ASP A 28 6.66 -6.40 -4.38
C ASP A 28 7.98 -5.90 -5.01
N ARG A 29 8.01 -5.82 -6.35
CA ARG A 29 9.17 -5.29 -7.10
C ARG A 29 9.54 -3.84 -6.76
N ARG A 30 8.58 -3.04 -6.29
CA ARG A 30 8.81 -1.64 -5.93
C ARG A 30 9.20 -1.50 -4.47
N ILE A 31 8.58 -2.28 -3.59
CA ILE A 31 8.89 -2.32 -2.16
C ILE A 31 10.29 -2.86 -1.94
N ILE A 32 10.71 -3.95 -2.60
CA ILE A 32 12.03 -4.55 -2.38
C ILE A 32 13.20 -3.57 -2.61
N ARG A 33 13.02 -2.56 -3.48
CA ARG A 33 14.05 -1.56 -3.77
C ARG A 33 14.19 -0.48 -2.70
N LYS A 34 13.16 -0.24 -1.89
CA LYS A 34 13.10 0.85 -0.92
C LYS A 34 12.96 0.37 0.53
N TYR A 35 12.24 -0.73 0.74
CA TYR A 35 11.96 -1.36 2.03
C TYR A 35 12.13 -2.89 1.91
N PRO A 36 13.34 -3.36 1.58
CA PRO A 36 13.63 -4.79 1.41
C PRO A 36 13.23 -5.63 2.63
N GLU A 37 13.29 -5.07 3.83
CA GLU A 37 12.90 -5.70 5.09
C GLU A 37 11.42 -6.13 5.13
N ILE A 38 10.52 -5.39 4.49
CA ILE A 38 9.10 -5.75 4.40
C ILE A 38 8.93 -7.05 3.60
N ILE A 39 9.75 -7.21 2.56
CA ILE A 39 9.74 -8.40 1.70
C ILE A 39 10.45 -9.56 2.38
N TYR A 40 11.67 -9.35 2.88
CA TYR A 40 12.48 -10.39 3.50
C TYR A 40 11.86 -10.97 4.78
N GLN A 41 11.06 -10.18 5.49
CA GLN A 41 10.34 -10.66 6.68
C GLN A 41 8.95 -11.23 6.34
N GLY A 42 8.58 -11.32 5.06
CA GLY A 42 7.27 -11.83 4.62
C GLY A 42 6.08 -10.99 5.08
N LYS A 43 6.32 -9.72 5.46
CA LYS A 43 5.32 -8.84 6.07
C LYS A 43 4.35 -8.23 5.07
N LEU A 44 4.71 -8.17 3.79
CA LEU A 44 3.89 -7.54 2.76
C LEU A 44 2.46 -8.06 2.74
N LYS A 45 2.27 -9.38 2.78
CA LYS A 45 0.92 -9.98 2.74
C LYS A 45 0.09 -9.56 3.95
N MET A 46 0.69 -9.60 5.15
CA MET A 46 0.02 -9.18 6.38
C MET A 46 -0.36 -7.69 6.31
N TYR A 47 0.54 -6.83 5.83
CA TYR A 47 0.26 -5.40 5.70
C TYR A 47 -0.85 -5.09 4.70
N LEU A 48 -0.91 -5.82 3.59
CA LEU A 48 -2.00 -5.68 2.62
C LEU A 48 -3.34 -6.13 3.20
N SER A 49 -3.37 -7.22 3.98
CA SER A 49 -4.56 -7.66 4.70
C SER A 49 -5.00 -6.67 5.77
N ASP A 50 -4.08 -6.13 6.59
CA ASP A 50 -4.40 -5.09 7.57
C ASP A 50 -5.05 -3.86 6.89
N LEU A 51 -4.50 -3.43 5.75
CA LEU A 51 -5.02 -2.31 4.98
C LEU A 51 -6.39 -2.57 4.35
N GLU A 52 -6.67 -3.81 3.97
CA GLU A 52 -7.98 -4.26 3.49
C GLU A 52 -9.00 -4.29 4.63
N GLU A 53 -8.66 -4.88 5.77
CA GLU A 53 -9.54 -4.94 6.96
C GLU A 53 -9.90 -3.54 7.45
N GLU A 54 -8.95 -2.62 7.41
CA GLU A 54 -9.18 -1.23 7.73
C GLU A 54 -9.90 -0.45 6.61
N GLY A 55 -10.14 -1.06 5.44
CA GLY A 55 -10.90 -0.51 4.33
C GLY A 55 -10.18 0.53 3.49
N TYR A 56 -8.84 0.62 3.55
CA TYR A 56 -8.05 1.49 2.66
C TYR A 56 -7.79 0.83 1.29
N LEU A 57 -7.77 -0.51 1.26
CA LEU A 57 -7.62 -1.31 0.06
C LEU A 57 -8.82 -2.25 -0.12
N ALA A 58 -9.02 -2.69 -1.35
CA ALA A 58 -9.93 -3.77 -1.68
C ALA A 58 -9.25 -4.71 -2.65
N PHE A 59 -9.30 -6.02 -2.38
CA PHE A 59 -8.85 -7.03 -3.33
C PHE A 59 -9.92 -7.22 -4.40
N VAL A 60 -9.48 -7.12 -5.66
CA VAL A 60 -10.33 -7.39 -6.83
C VAL A 60 -10.28 -8.88 -7.16
N ASP A 61 -9.11 -9.50 -6.95
CA ASP A 61 -8.89 -10.94 -7.05
C ASP A 61 -7.79 -11.37 -6.05
N ALA A 62 -7.32 -12.62 -6.14
CA ALA A 62 -6.33 -13.18 -5.22
C ALA A 62 -4.95 -12.49 -5.23
N ILE A 63 -4.62 -11.74 -6.29
CA ILE A 63 -3.32 -11.10 -6.52
C ILE A 63 -3.41 -9.63 -6.92
N THR A 64 -4.61 -9.08 -7.09
CA THR A 64 -4.86 -7.71 -7.56
C THR A 64 -5.67 -6.94 -6.52
N LEU A 65 -5.26 -5.71 -6.25
CA LEU A 65 -5.90 -4.83 -5.28
C LEU A 65 -6.00 -3.39 -5.80
N GLN A 66 -6.91 -2.61 -5.23
CA GLN A 66 -7.08 -1.20 -5.56
C GLN A 66 -7.25 -0.36 -4.30
N LEU A 67 -6.95 0.95 -4.42
CA LEU A 67 -7.26 1.92 -3.38
C LEU A 67 -8.75 2.20 -3.32
N THR A 68 -9.34 2.06 -2.14
CA THR A 68 -10.70 2.53 -1.88
C THR A 68 -10.72 4.06 -1.82
N GLN A 69 -11.93 4.65 -1.78
CA GLN A 69 -12.06 6.08 -1.55
C GLN A 69 -11.39 6.51 -0.23
N LYS A 70 -11.58 5.72 0.85
CA LYS A 70 -10.92 5.94 2.14
C LYS A 70 -9.39 5.91 2.02
N GLY A 71 -8.85 4.98 1.22
CA GLY A 71 -7.42 4.93 0.84
C GLY A 71 -6.93 6.25 0.23
N LYS A 72 -7.66 6.75 -0.77
CA LYS A 72 -7.34 7.99 -1.48
C LYS A 72 -7.45 9.23 -0.58
N ASP A 73 -8.47 9.28 0.26
CA ASP A 73 -8.68 10.38 1.21
C ASP A 73 -7.56 10.42 2.25
N CYS A 74 -7.14 9.26 2.77
CA CYS A 74 -6.02 9.16 3.71
C CYS A 74 -4.73 9.76 3.13
N LEU A 75 -4.43 9.45 1.86
CA LEU A 75 -3.28 9.98 1.15
C LEU A 75 -3.36 11.49 0.87
N THR A 76 -4.57 12.04 0.76
CA THR A 76 -4.79 13.46 0.49
C THR A 76 -4.71 14.29 1.78
N LEU A 77 -5.20 13.73 2.89
CA LEU A 77 -5.19 14.35 4.21
C LEU A 77 -3.81 14.30 4.86
N TYR A 78 -3.00 13.29 4.52
CA TYR A 78 -1.62 13.21 5.00
C TYR A 78 -0.72 14.17 4.22
N LYS A 79 -0.50 15.35 4.78
CA LYS A 79 0.67 16.16 4.44
C LYS A 79 1.83 15.66 5.29
N PRO A 80 2.96 15.20 4.71
CA PRO A 80 4.17 15.08 5.50
C PRO A 80 4.40 16.47 6.12
N GLN A 81 4.52 16.53 7.44
CA GLN A 81 5.12 17.70 8.06
C GLN A 81 6.49 17.81 7.42
N GLN A 82 6.65 18.78 6.52
CA GLN A 82 7.97 19.17 6.06
C GLN A 82 8.64 19.75 7.31
N GLU A 83 9.59 19.00 7.87
CA GLU A 83 10.59 19.52 8.80
C GLU A 83 11.31 20.72 8.18
#